data_AF-A0A7Y3MX70-F1
#
_entry.id   AF-A0A7Y3MX70-F1
#
_cell.length_a   1.000
_cell.length_b   1.000
_cell.length_c   1.000
_cell.angle_alpha   90.00
_cell.angle_beta   90.00
_cell.angle_gamma   90.00
#
_symmetry.space_group_name_H-M   'P 1'
#
loop_
_entity.id
_entity.type
_entity.pdbx_description
1 polymer ?
#
loop_
_entity_poly.entity_id
_entity_poly.type
_entity_poly.pdbx_seq_one_letter_code
_entity_poly.pdbx_strand_id
1 'polypeptide(L)' 'MERVKSAFEAHRVGVSYRGSSVRVSPNVYNTQDDVGAFLAALKEGLEL' A
#
# COMPACT_ATOMS: atom_id res chain seq x y z
N MET A 1 2.71 6.69 10.17
CA MET A 1 2.90 5.37 9.55
C MET A 1 1.77 4.41 9.90
N GLU A 2 1.27 4.37 11.14
CA GLU A 2 0.14 3.50 11.51
C GLU A 2 -1.10 3.67 10.61
N ARG A 3 -1.50 4.91 10.28
CA ARG A 3 -2.63 5.16 9.35
C ARG A 3 -2.42 4.54 7.96
N VAL A 4 -1.21 4.65 7.41
CA VAL A 4 -0.85 4.03 6.13
C VAL A 4 -0.91 2.51 6.22
N LYS A 5 -0.44 1.91 7.33
CA LYS A 5 -0.54 0.47 7.56
C LYS A 5 -1.99 0.00 7.61
N SER A 6 -2.84 0.71 8.38
CA SER A 6 -4.26 0.40 8.49
C SER A 6 -4.99 0.53 7.15
N ALA A 7 -4.66 1.56 6.36
CA ALA A 7 -5.22 1.70 5.01
C ALA A 7 -4.79 0.54 4.09
N PHE A 8 -3.50 0.16 4.11
CA PHE A 8 -3.04 -1.00 3.33
C PHE A 8 -3.75 -2.29 3.76
N GLU A 9 -3.97 -2.52 5.05
CA GLU A 9 -4.71 -3.68 5.53
C GLU A 9 -6.18 -3.67 5.06
N ALA A 10 -6.86 -2.53 5.15
CA ALA A 10 -8.25 -2.36 4.72
C ALA A 10 -8.43 -2.63 3.21
N HIS A 11 -7.47 -2.20 2.39
CA HIS A 11 -7.45 -2.43 0.95
C HIS A 11 -6.78 -3.75 0.54
N ARG A 12 -6.42 -4.61 1.50
CA ARG A 12 -5.75 -5.92 1.28
C ARG A 12 -4.43 -5.82 0.50
N VAL A 13 -3.68 -4.75 0.74
CA VAL A 13 -2.38 -4.46 0.13
C VAL A 13 -1.26 -5.00 1.00
N GLY A 14 -0.51 -5.96 0.47
CA GLY A 14 0.68 -6.53 1.14
C GLY A 14 1.96 -5.78 0.78
N VAL A 15 2.66 -5.23 1.77
CA VAL A 15 3.97 -4.56 1.60
C VAL A 15 4.94 -4.94 2.72
N SER A 16 6.23 -4.66 2.52
CA SER A 16 7.21 -4.77 3.61
C SER A 16 7.44 -3.39 4.25
N TYR A 17 7.62 -3.35 5.56
CA TYR A 17 7.97 -2.13 6.31
C TYR A 17 9.41 -2.21 6.80
N ARG A 18 10.13 -1.08 6.72
CA ARG A 18 11.48 -0.95 7.28
C ARG A 18 11.59 0.37 8.04
N GLY A 19 11.38 0.32 9.35
CA GLY A 19 11.30 1.52 10.18
C GLY A 19 10.16 2.43 9.73
N SER A 20 10.48 3.64 9.27
CA SER A 20 9.54 4.62 8.73
C SER A 20 9.32 4.53 7.22
N SER A 21 9.94 3.57 6.53
CA SER A 21 9.79 3.38 5.08
C SER A 21 8.86 2.23 4.74
N VAL A 22 8.08 2.42 3.67
CA VAL A 22 7.37 1.34 2.98
C VAL A 22 8.26 0.87 1.82
N ARG A 23 8.47 -0.45 1.71
CA ARG A 23 9.12 -1.07 0.55
C ARG A 23 8.05 -1.74 -0.31
N VAL A 24 7.98 -1.30 -1.56
CA VAL A 24 7.06 -1.83 -2.57
C VAL A 24 7.87 -2.59 -3.60
N SER A 25 7.49 -3.83 -3.86
CA SER A 25 8.08 -4.68 -4.90
C SER A 25 6.94 -5.41 -5.60
N PRO A 26 6.35 -4.82 -6.65
CA PRO A 26 5.28 -5.47 -7.40
C PRO A 26 5.75 -6.81 -7.93
N ASN A 27 4.90 -7.82 -7.81
CA ASN A 27 5.09 -9.11 -8.46
C ASN A 27 4.75 -8.99 -9.95
N VAL A 28 5.36 -9.82 -10.80
CA VAL A 28 5.03 -9.91 -12.24
C VAL A 28 3.56 -10.28 -12.50
N TYR A 29 2.88 -10.82 -11.49
CA TYR A 29 1.45 -11.15 -11.55
C TYR A 29 0.53 -10.00 -11.10
N ASN A 30 1.08 -8.87 -10.64
CA ASN A 30 0.23 -7.74 -10.29
C ASN A 30 -0.40 -7.12 -11.53
N THR A 31 -1.70 -6.87 -11.41
CA THR A 31 -2.52 -6.22 -12.41
C THR A 31 -2.54 -4.70 -12.19
N GLN A 32 -3.10 -3.97 -13.16
CA GLN A 32 -3.34 -2.54 -13.01
C GLN A 32 -4.29 -2.24 -11.83
N ASP A 33 -5.26 -3.11 -11.56
CA ASP A 33 -6.20 -2.97 -10.46
C ASP A 33 -5.50 -3.12 -9.10
N ASP A 34 -4.54 -4.05 -8.99
CA ASP A 34 -3.73 -4.21 -7.77
C ASP A 34 -2.91 -2.94 -7.47
N VAL A 35 -2.31 -2.36 -8.51
CA VAL A 35 -1.58 -1.09 -8.38
C VAL A 35 -2.55 0.04 -8.04
N GLY A 36 -3.75 0.04 -8.61
CA GLY A 36 -4.83 0.97 -8.28
C GLY A 36 -5.22 0.91 -6.80
N ALA A 37 -5.41 -0.29 -6.25
CA ALA A 37 -5.71 -0.50 -4.84
C ALA A 37 -4.56 0.01 -3.94
N PHE A 38 -3.31 -0.26 -4.31
CA PHE A 38 -2.14 0.30 -3.61
C PHE A 38 -2.17 1.83 -3.59
N LEU A 39 -2.42 2.48 -4.73
CA LEU A 39 -2.46 3.94 -4.83
C LEU A 39 -3.63 4.55 -4.04
N ALA A 40 -4.81 3.93 -4.09
CA ALA A 40 -5.98 4.38 -3.32
C ALA A 40 -5.70 4.32 -1.81
N ALA A 41 -5.19 3.20 -1.33
CA ALA A 41 -4.84 3.01 0.07
C ALA A 41 -3.72 3.96 0.54
N LEU A 42 -2.73 4.24 -0.32
CA LEU A 42 -1.66 5.18 -0.02
C LEU A 42 -2.20 6.61 0.13
N LYS A 43 -3.09 7.05 -0.77
CA LYS A 43 -3.74 8.37 -0.68
C LYS A 43 -4.56 8.50 0.60
N GLU A 44 -5.39 7.50 0.90
CA GLU A 44 -6.19 7.47 2.12
C GLU A 44 -5.33 7.56 3.38
N GLY A 45 -4.26 6.76 3.45
CA GLY A 45 -3.36 6.73 4.61
C GLY A 45 -2.52 8.00 4.80
N LEU A 46 -2.32 8.77 3.73
CA LEU A 46 -1.59 10.04 3.74
C LEU A 46 -2.49 11.29 3.75
N GLU A 47 -3.82 11.12 3.70
CA GLU A 47 -4.81 12.21 3.57
C GLU A 47 -4.55 13.11 2.34
N LEU A 48 -4.20 12.49 1.20
CA LEU A 48 -3.93 13.15 -0.07
C LEU A 48 -5.10 13.08 -1.05
#